data_AF-A0A9E2EBH8-F1
#
_entry.id   AF-A0A9E2EBH8-F1
#
_cell.length_a   1.000
_cell.length_b   1.000
_cell.length_c   1.000
_cell.angle_alpha   90.00
_cell.angle_beta   90.00
_cell.angle_gamma   90.00
#
_symmetry.space_group_name_H-M   'P 1'
#
loop_
_entity.id
_entity.type
_entity.pdbx_description
1 polymer ?
#
loop_
_entity_poly.entity_id
_entity_poly.type
_entity_poly.pdbx_seq_one_letter_code
_entity_poly.pdbx_strand_id
1 'polypeptide(L)'
;MNKDQLKIWVLGVGLTLAGFMVAYQFVEPAPPKHIRIATGSLTGAYYSFGNLYKELLKQEGITLDVKQTAGSVANIELLEDPKSGVDVAFVQGGTADASTGDQLVALASLYYEPLWVFTREGLVIDRLTDLRSSRVAIGPDGSGTRAVALELLEANRLDEKNTELTKHGGNAAANLLIKGELDAAMVIASPRSALVSRLIRSPGISVMNFARHEAYTRRNRSLSSVTLPEGAIDLDQNLPPDNITLLAPTASLVTREDLHPALMTLLVQTAKKVHGDGGLFSKPGQFPSSEFVEFPMSEETERYLRDGPSFLHQILPFWAATMIDRLKVMLLPLVTLIYPLAKILPPTYKWRVENRIYRWYKDLHEIEVEAAAKPSATELKALKARVETIENDLVDIHVPLSYASGLYDLKSHVDGVREKLGRIKPPRKPSSKQPSKPRAKKT
;
A
#
# COMPACT_ATOMS: atom_id res chain seq x y z
N MET A 1 36.90 -4.42 -27.55
CA MET A 1 35.63 -3.66 -27.60
C MET A 1 35.94 -2.27 -28.12
N ASN A 2 35.30 -1.81 -29.19
CA ASN A 2 35.64 -0.51 -29.80
C ASN A 2 35.20 0.64 -28.87
N LYS A 3 35.92 1.78 -28.85
CA LYS A 3 35.60 2.91 -27.95
C LYS A 3 34.15 3.40 -28.09
N ASP A 4 33.59 3.33 -29.30
CA ASP A 4 32.22 3.76 -29.58
C ASP A 4 31.16 2.78 -29.05
N GLN A 5 31.49 1.49 -28.99
CA GLN A 5 30.63 0.47 -28.37
C GLN A 5 30.61 0.62 -26.85
N LEU A 6 31.78 0.90 -26.24
CA LEU A 6 31.86 1.17 -24.81
C LEU A 6 31.01 2.40 -24.44
N LYS A 7 31.03 3.47 -25.25
CA LYS A 7 30.18 4.65 -25.06
C LYS A 7 28.70 4.31 -25.12
N ILE A 8 28.26 3.48 -26.07
CA ILE A 8 26.86 3.06 -26.20
C ILE A 8 26.42 2.25 -24.97
N TRP A 9 27.25 1.34 -24.47
CA TRP A 9 26.97 0.56 -23.26
C TRP A 9 26.89 1.44 -22.01
N VAL A 10 27.84 2.37 -21.84
CA VAL A 10 27.85 3.31 -20.72
C VAL A 10 26.62 4.22 -20.76
N LEU A 11 26.24 4.72 -21.94
CA LEU A 11 25.04 5.55 -22.11
C LEU A 11 23.75 4.75 -21.83
N GLY A 12 23.68 3.50 -22.30
CA GLY A 12 22.55 2.60 -22.05
C GLY A 12 22.37 2.29 -20.57
N VAL A 13 23.44 1.86 -19.89
CA VAL A 13 23.42 1.61 -18.44
C VAL A 13 23.09 2.89 -17.66
N GLY A 14 23.64 4.03 -18.07
CA GLY A 14 23.34 5.33 -17.46
C GLY A 14 21.86 5.71 -17.58
N LEU A 15 21.27 5.60 -18.76
CA LEU A 15 19.83 5.84 -18.98
C LEU A 15 18.94 4.85 -18.20
N THR A 16 19.41 3.62 -18.03
CA THR A 16 18.72 2.59 -17.24
C THR A 16 18.68 2.96 -15.77
N LEU A 17 19.84 3.29 -15.20
CA LEU A 17 19.96 3.66 -13.80
C LEU A 17 19.17 4.95 -13.55
N ALA A 18 19.21 5.91 -14.48
CA ALA A 18 18.38 7.09 -14.42
C ALA A 18 16.88 6.76 -14.46
N GLY A 19 16.45 5.87 -15.37
CA GLY A 19 15.05 5.43 -15.46
C GLY A 19 14.56 4.69 -14.21
N PHE A 20 15.39 3.80 -13.64
CA PHE A 20 15.11 3.14 -12.36
C PHE A 20 15.09 4.14 -11.20
N MET A 21 16.00 5.10 -11.17
CA MET A 21 16.05 6.14 -10.14
C MET A 21 14.81 7.03 -10.21
N VAL A 22 14.37 7.41 -11.41
CA VAL A 22 13.13 8.17 -11.61
C VAL A 22 11.91 7.35 -11.19
N ALA A 23 11.78 6.09 -11.62
CA ALA A 23 10.63 5.28 -11.23
C ALA A 23 10.62 4.90 -9.74
N TYR A 24 11.78 4.72 -9.12
CA TYR A 24 11.87 4.51 -7.68
C TYR A 24 11.29 5.68 -6.88
N GLN A 25 11.31 6.92 -7.43
CA GLN A 25 10.64 8.06 -6.82
C GLN A 25 9.10 7.98 -6.88
N PHE A 26 8.55 7.19 -7.81
CA PHE A 26 7.10 6.96 -7.94
C PHE A 26 6.62 5.67 -7.28
N VAL A 27 7.53 4.84 -6.74
CA VAL A 27 7.16 3.65 -5.97
C VAL A 27 6.93 4.07 -4.53
N GLU A 28 5.68 3.98 -4.07
CA GLU A 28 5.37 4.24 -2.66
C GLU A 28 6.20 3.33 -1.74
N PRO A 29 6.71 3.87 -0.61
CA PRO A 29 7.49 3.11 0.35
C PRO A 29 6.72 1.90 0.89
N ALA A 30 7.41 0.97 1.55
CA ALA A 30 6.71 -0.11 2.25
C ALA A 30 5.70 0.47 3.27
N PRO A 31 4.45 -0.04 3.36
CA PRO A 31 3.53 0.44 4.39
C PRO A 31 4.18 0.22 5.75
N PRO A 32 4.04 1.19 6.67
CA PRO A 32 4.57 1.02 8.00
C PRO A 32 3.93 -0.20 8.65
N LYS A 33 4.74 -0.99 9.35
CA LYS A 33 4.27 -2.20 10.05
C LYS A 33 3.70 -1.89 11.44
N HIS A 34 3.79 -0.64 11.87
CA HIS A 34 3.36 -0.19 13.18
C HIS A 34 2.48 1.03 12.97
N ILE A 35 1.26 0.97 13.49
CA ILE A 35 0.35 2.10 13.55
C ILE A 35 -0.29 2.17 14.93
N ARG A 36 -0.78 3.35 15.31
CA ARG A 36 -1.47 3.58 16.57
C ARG A 36 -2.87 4.11 16.35
N ILE A 37 -3.83 3.50 17.04
CA ILE A 37 -5.23 3.93 17.05
C ILE A 37 -5.59 4.60 18.38
N ALA A 38 -6.12 5.82 18.32
CA ALA A 38 -6.73 6.49 19.45
C ALA A 38 -8.19 6.04 19.63
N THR A 39 -8.56 5.73 20.88
CA THR A 39 -9.82 5.04 21.19
C THR A 39 -10.64 5.81 22.23
N GLY A 40 -10.77 5.30 23.44
CA GLY A 40 -11.54 5.93 24.51
C GLY A 40 -11.23 5.25 25.83
N SER A 41 -12.19 5.25 26.75
CA SER A 41 -12.05 4.58 28.03
C SER A 41 -11.88 3.05 27.88
N LEU A 42 -11.18 2.42 28.82
CA LEU A 42 -10.93 0.97 28.81
C LEU A 42 -12.21 0.12 28.77
N THR A 43 -13.30 0.65 29.31
CA THR A 43 -14.61 -0.01 29.35
C THR A 43 -15.53 0.39 28.19
N GLY A 44 -15.06 1.25 27.29
CA GLY A 44 -15.82 1.79 26.17
C GLY A 44 -15.73 0.93 24.91
N ALA A 45 -16.69 1.14 23.99
CA ALA A 45 -16.77 0.43 22.73
C ALA A 45 -15.52 0.64 21.86
N TYR A 46 -15.00 1.87 21.76
CA TYR A 46 -13.78 2.18 20.99
C TYR A 46 -12.58 1.37 21.44
N TYR A 47 -12.35 1.22 22.74
CA TYR A 47 -11.21 0.43 23.24
C TYR A 47 -11.40 -1.06 22.94
N SER A 48 -12.62 -1.58 23.10
CA SER A 48 -12.95 -2.96 22.75
C SER A 48 -12.74 -3.24 21.25
N PHE A 49 -13.26 -2.38 20.38
CA PHE A 49 -13.07 -2.51 18.93
C PHE A 49 -11.61 -2.31 18.53
N GLY A 50 -10.88 -1.37 19.14
CA GLY A 50 -9.46 -1.18 18.90
C GLY A 50 -8.64 -2.45 19.17
N ASN A 51 -8.96 -3.20 20.23
CA ASN A 51 -8.31 -4.48 20.52
C ASN A 51 -8.70 -5.56 19.49
N LEU A 52 -9.94 -5.59 19.02
CA LEU A 52 -10.34 -6.51 17.96
C LEU A 52 -9.61 -6.20 16.63
N TYR A 53 -9.50 -4.92 16.27
CA TYR A 53 -8.70 -4.47 15.14
C TYR A 53 -7.23 -4.88 15.30
N LYS A 54 -6.68 -4.76 16.50
CA LYS A 54 -5.30 -5.17 16.79
C LYS A 54 -5.07 -6.65 16.49
N GLU A 55 -5.97 -7.52 16.92
CA GLU A 55 -5.83 -8.96 16.65
C GLU A 55 -5.98 -9.29 15.16
N LEU A 56 -6.90 -8.62 14.45
CA LEU A 56 -7.10 -8.84 13.01
C LEU A 56 -5.94 -8.31 12.17
N LEU A 57 -5.44 -7.11 12.46
CA LEU A 57 -4.31 -6.51 11.74
C LEU A 57 -3.00 -7.28 11.97
N LYS A 58 -2.83 -7.88 13.15
CA LYS A 58 -1.67 -8.72 13.46
C LYS A 58 -1.57 -9.93 12.53
N GLN A 59 -2.70 -10.50 12.09
CA GLN A 59 -2.73 -11.61 11.13
C GLN A 59 -2.18 -11.19 9.75
N GLU A 60 -2.31 -9.90 9.42
CA GLU A 60 -1.82 -9.30 8.17
C GLU A 60 -0.39 -8.72 8.33
N GLY A 61 0.27 -8.97 9.46
CA GLY A 61 1.64 -8.53 9.74
C GLY A 61 1.78 -7.07 10.17
N ILE A 62 0.67 -6.42 10.54
CA ILE A 62 0.62 -5.04 11.06
C ILE A 62 0.42 -5.06 12.57
N THR A 63 1.27 -4.36 13.30
CA THR A 63 1.15 -4.14 14.73
C THR A 63 0.34 -2.88 14.99
N LEU A 64 -0.79 -3.03 15.72
CA LEU A 64 -1.62 -1.91 16.15
C LEU A 64 -1.42 -1.62 17.64
N ASP A 65 -1.00 -0.40 17.97
CA ASP A 65 -1.01 0.12 19.33
C ASP A 65 -2.37 0.75 19.64
N VAL A 66 -3.07 0.24 20.65
CA VAL A 66 -4.35 0.80 21.10
C VAL A 66 -4.10 1.83 22.20
N LYS A 67 -4.31 3.11 21.90
CA LYS A 67 -4.15 4.21 22.84
C LYS A 67 -5.48 4.53 23.52
N GLN A 68 -5.50 4.41 24.85
CA GLN A 68 -6.60 4.91 25.68
C GLN A 68 -6.61 6.44 25.67
N THR A 69 -7.79 7.04 25.55
CA THR A 69 -7.98 8.50 25.52
C THR A 69 -9.24 8.90 26.31
N ALA A 70 -9.51 10.20 26.38
CA ALA A 70 -10.75 10.74 26.95
C ALA A 70 -11.97 10.57 26.02
N GLY A 71 -11.76 10.30 24.72
CA GLY A 71 -12.82 10.16 23.72
C GLY A 71 -12.54 10.96 22.45
N SER A 72 -13.59 11.21 21.67
CA SER A 72 -13.51 11.72 20.30
C SER A 72 -12.81 13.07 20.15
N VAL A 73 -13.05 14.04 21.04
CA VAL A 73 -12.38 15.36 20.99
C VAL A 73 -10.87 15.21 21.15
N ALA A 74 -10.43 14.47 22.18
CA ALA A 74 -9.01 14.18 22.40
C ALA A 74 -8.40 13.33 21.26
N ASN A 75 -9.19 12.50 20.61
CA ASN A 75 -8.74 11.70 19.47
C ASN A 75 -8.46 12.57 18.24
N ILE A 76 -9.32 13.54 17.97
CA ILE A 76 -9.14 14.52 16.89
C ILE A 76 -7.87 15.33 17.16
N GLU A 77 -7.71 15.90 18.37
CA GLU A 77 -6.51 16.64 18.76
C GLU A 77 -5.22 15.82 18.58
N LEU A 78 -5.26 14.52 18.94
CA LEU A 78 -4.13 13.63 18.74
C LEU A 78 -3.86 13.33 17.26
N LEU A 79 -4.89 13.18 16.42
CA LEU A 79 -4.71 12.99 14.99
C LEU A 79 -4.12 14.24 14.31
N GLU A 80 -4.50 15.44 14.78
CA GLU A 80 -4.00 16.71 14.27
C GLU A 80 -2.57 17.02 14.72
N ASP A 81 -2.13 16.52 15.89
CA ASP A 81 -0.75 16.67 16.35
C ASP A 81 0.19 15.64 15.68
N PRO A 82 1.08 16.05 14.75
CA PRO A 82 1.98 15.11 14.07
C PRO A 82 2.98 14.43 15.02
N LYS A 83 3.18 14.97 16.22
CA LYS A 83 4.09 14.43 17.25
C LYS A 83 3.42 13.43 18.18
N SER A 84 2.10 13.30 18.13
CA SER A 84 1.35 12.37 18.99
C SER A 84 1.67 10.90 18.70
N GLY A 85 2.09 10.63 17.45
CA GLY A 85 2.28 9.30 16.90
C GLY A 85 0.98 8.51 16.77
N VAL A 86 -0.18 9.17 16.69
CA VAL A 86 -1.48 8.55 16.39
C VAL A 86 -1.74 8.65 14.89
N ASP A 87 -2.09 7.52 14.27
CA ASP A 87 -2.31 7.42 12.83
C ASP A 87 -3.80 7.35 12.46
N VAL A 88 -4.58 6.74 13.36
CA VAL A 88 -5.98 6.40 13.19
C VAL A 88 -6.73 6.74 14.49
N ALA A 89 -8.00 7.09 14.41
CA ALA A 89 -8.84 7.16 15.59
C ALA A 89 -10.29 6.79 15.31
N PHE A 90 -10.97 6.34 16.37
CA PHE A 90 -12.43 6.34 16.38
C PHE A 90 -12.93 7.73 16.77
N VAL A 91 -13.88 8.27 16.00
CA VAL A 91 -14.45 9.61 16.22
C VAL A 91 -15.96 9.51 16.16
N GLN A 92 -16.64 10.19 17.07
CA GLN A 92 -18.09 10.18 17.15
C GLN A 92 -18.67 11.28 16.27
N GLY A 93 -19.77 11.01 15.58
CA GLY A 93 -20.60 12.03 14.96
C GLY A 93 -20.97 13.17 15.95
N GLY A 94 -20.96 14.40 15.47
CA GLY A 94 -21.23 15.62 16.25
C GLY A 94 -20.01 16.11 17.02
N THR A 95 -18.81 15.62 16.69
CA THR A 95 -17.55 16.11 17.30
C THR A 95 -16.55 16.66 16.27
N ALA A 96 -16.91 16.70 14.98
CA ALA A 96 -16.03 17.19 13.92
C ALA A 96 -15.63 18.66 14.07
N ASP A 97 -16.47 19.50 14.68
CA ASP A 97 -16.17 20.92 14.96
C ASP A 97 -14.97 21.12 15.91
N ALA A 98 -14.53 20.06 16.60
CA ALA A 98 -13.28 20.10 17.39
C ALA A 98 -12.02 20.09 16.52
N SER A 99 -12.14 19.72 15.25
CA SER A 99 -11.06 19.74 14.28
C SER A 99 -10.73 21.17 13.88
N THR A 100 -9.45 21.51 13.89
CA THR A 100 -8.95 22.85 13.54
C THR A 100 -8.29 22.90 12.17
N GLY A 101 -8.15 21.75 11.48
CA GLY A 101 -7.50 21.67 10.16
C GLY A 101 -8.11 20.66 9.20
N ASP A 102 -7.85 20.87 7.91
CA ASP A 102 -8.45 20.09 6.80
C ASP A 102 -7.74 18.76 6.50
N GLN A 103 -6.86 18.26 7.38
CA GLN A 103 -5.95 17.13 7.08
C GLN A 103 -6.46 15.75 7.55
N LEU A 104 -7.72 15.68 7.99
CA LEU A 104 -8.32 14.44 8.48
C LEU A 104 -9.28 13.87 7.43
N VAL A 105 -9.19 12.56 7.21
CA VAL A 105 -10.05 11.84 6.27
C VAL A 105 -10.83 10.73 6.98
N ALA A 106 -12.12 10.61 6.69
CA ALA A 106 -12.93 9.48 7.13
C ALA A 106 -12.66 8.27 6.22
N LEU A 107 -12.41 7.11 6.83
CA LEU A 107 -12.35 5.82 6.15
C LEU A 107 -13.73 5.17 6.04
N ALA A 108 -14.56 5.28 7.08
CA ALA A 108 -15.93 4.78 7.07
C ALA A 108 -16.66 5.22 8.33
N SER A 109 -17.98 5.33 8.24
CA SER A 109 -18.84 5.15 9.40
C SER A 109 -18.94 3.67 9.76
N LEU A 110 -19.04 3.34 11.05
CA LEU A 110 -18.82 1.99 11.59
C LEU A 110 -20.03 1.41 12.30
N TYR A 111 -20.70 2.19 13.13
CA TYR A 111 -21.89 1.76 13.86
C TYR A 111 -22.59 2.96 14.53
N TYR A 112 -23.87 2.78 14.86
CA TYR A 112 -24.63 3.77 15.62
C TYR A 112 -24.29 3.76 17.11
N GLU A 113 -24.15 4.95 17.68
CA GLU A 113 -23.91 5.17 19.10
C GLU A 113 -25.16 5.81 19.72
N PRO A 114 -26.16 5.01 20.13
CA PRO A 114 -27.44 5.54 20.59
C PRO A 114 -27.27 6.41 21.84
N LEU A 115 -27.91 7.57 21.80
CA LEU A 115 -28.07 8.48 22.92
C LEU A 115 -29.30 8.05 23.73
N TRP A 116 -29.03 7.56 24.93
CA TRP A 116 -30.03 7.25 25.93
C TRP A 116 -30.25 8.48 26.81
N VAL A 117 -31.50 8.91 26.95
CA VAL A 117 -31.89 9.87 27.98
C VAL A 117 -32.72 9.10 28.99
N PHE A 118 -32.03 8.63 30.03
CA PHE A 118 -32.68 7.97 31.16
C PHE A 118 -33.29 9.00 32.06
N THR A 119 -34.52 8.78 32.49
CA THR A 119 -35.28 9.69 33.36
C THR A 119 -35.83 8.91 34.54
N ARG A 120 -36.03 9.58 35.68
CA ARG A 120 -36.76 8.96 36.78
C ARG A 120 -38.25 8.82 36.42
N GLU A 121 -38.88 7.77 36.94
CA GLU A 121 -40.32 7.54 36.81
C GLU A 121 -41.11 8.66 37.50
N GLY A 122 -42.24 9.05 36.90
CA GLY A 122 -43.05 10.21 37.29
C GLY A 122 -42.75 11.50 36.52
N LEU A 123 -41.66 11.56 35.74
CA LEU A 123 -41.42 12.61 34.76
C LEU A 123 -41.87 12.13 33.38
N VAL A 124 -42.95 12.72 32.85
CA VAL A 124 -43.37 12.49 31.46
C VAL A 124 -42.53 13.40 30.57
N ILE A 125 -41.41 12.88 30.07
CA ILE A 125 -40.48 13.60 29.20
C ILE A 125 -40.55 12.94 27.83
N ASP A 126 -41.11 13.66 26.85
CA ASP A 126 -41.11 13.26 25.43
C ASP A 126 -40.33 14.26 24.56
N ARG A 127 -40.00 15.44 25.12
CA ARG A 127 -39.16 16.46 24.50
C ARG A 127 -38.05 16.89 25.42
N LEU A 128 -36.90 17.25 24.82
CA LEU A 128 -35.79 17.77 25.59
C LEU A 128 -36.18 19.03 26.36
N THR A 129 -37.08 19.87 25.83
CA THR A 129 -37.59 21.06 26.51
C THR A 129 -38.21 20.81 27.88
N ASP A 130 -38.68 19.57 28.13
CA ASP A 130 -39.29 19.19 29.40
C ASP A 130 -38.25 18.98 30.51
N LEU A 131 -36.95 18.91 30.15
CA LEU A 131 -35.83 18.91 31.08
C LEU A 131 -35.56 20.28 31.71
N ARG A 132 -36.31 21.32 31.35
CA ARG A 132 -36.18 22.64 31.98
C ARG A 132 -36.33 22.49 33.50
N SER A 133 -35.44 23.12 34.24
CA SER A 133 -35.35 23.06 35.71
C SER A 133 -35.06 21.66 36.29
N SER A 134 -34.69 20.69 35.46
CA SER A 134 -34.25 19.36 35.90
C SER A 134 -32.75 19.32 36.18
N ARG A 135 -32.33 18.33 36.97
CA ARG A 135 -30.92 17.99 37.18
C ARG A 135 -30.49 16.92 36.17
N VAL A 136 -29.64 17.31 35.22
CA VAL A 136 -29.30 16.48 34.06
C VAL A 136 -27.80 16.18 34.06
N ALA A 137 -27.45 14.89 34.10
CA ALA A 137 -26.08 14.47 33.82
C ALA A 137 -25.83 14.44 32.32
N ILE A 138 -24.86 15.22 31.85
CA ILE A 138 -24.49 15.33 30.43
C ILE A 138 -23.12 14.72 30.12
N GLY A 139 -22.47 14.10 31.11
CA GLY A 139 -21.15 13.48 30.96
C GLY A 139 -19.97 14.42 31.24
N PRO A 140 -18.77 13.84 31.39
CA PRO A 140 -17.55 14.57 31.73
C PRO A 140 -17.05 15.44 30.57
N ASP A 141 -16.21 16.41 30.89
CA ASP A 141 -15.56 17.29 29.90
C ASP A 141 -14.77 16.46 28.87
N GLY A 142 -14.83 16.86 27.60
CA GLY A 142 -14.18 16.18 26.47
C GLY A 142 -14.84 14.88 25.97
N SER A 143 -15.93 14.42 26.60
CA SER A 143 -16.64 13.20 26.16
C SER A 143 -17.60 13.47 25.00
N GLY A 144 -17.76 12.47 24.12
CA GLY A 144 -18.72 12.53 23.00
C GLY A 144 -20.18 12.65 23.47
N THR A 145 -20.53 12.09 24.64
CA THR A 145 -21.84 12.30 25.27
C THR A 145 -22.08 13.78 25.57
N ARG A 146 -21.08 14.48 26.13
CA ARG A 146 -21.21 15.90 26.48
C ARG A 146 -21.35 16.78 25.26
N ALA A 147 -20.59 16.51 24.20
CA ALA A 147 -20.67 17.27 22.94
C ALA A 147 -22.09 17.22 22.36
N VAL A 148 -22.63 16.01 22.15
CA VAL A 148 -23.98 15.82 21.60
C VAL A 148 -25.07 16.32 22.56
N ALA A 149 -24.90 16.11 23.87
CA ALA A 149 -25.84 16.61 24.86
C ALA A 149 -25.95 18.15 24.84
N LEU A 150 -24.81 18.85 24.83
CA LEU A 150 -24.79 20.32 24.78
C LEU A 150 -25.43 20.84 23.49
N GLU A 151 -25.09 20.27 22.34
CA GLU A 151 -25.65 20.68 21.05
C GLU A 151 -27.18 20.52 21.02
N LEU A 152 -27.69 19.36 21.48
CA LEU A 152 -29.12 19.10 21.55
C LEU A 152 -29.83 20.01 22.57
N LEU A 153 -29.25 20.23 23.75
CA LEU A 153 -29.84 21.11 24.76
C LEU A 153 -29.87 22.57 24.30
N GLU A 154 -28.80 23.06 23.68
CA GLU A 154 -28.72 24.41 23.11
C GLU A 154 -29.76 24.62 22.00
N ALA A 155 -29.93 23.64 21.10
CA ALA A 155 -30.96 23.68 20.07
C ALA A 155 -32.40 23.80 20.63
N ASN A 156 -32.61 23.40 21.88
CA ASN A 156 -33.87 23.52 22.63
C ASN A 156 -33.88 24.68 23.64
N ARG A 157 -32.86 25.55 23.62
CA ARG A 157 -32.67 26.69 24.55
C ARG A 157 -32.63 26.26 26.02
N LEU A 158 -31.93 25.18 26.28
CA LEU A 158 -31.60 24.71 27.61
C LEU A 158 -30.12 24.98 27.88
N ASP A 159 -29.86 25.64 29.00
CA ASP A 159 -28.54 26.09 29.42
C ASP A 159 -28.43 26.03 30.95
N GLU A 160 -27.24 26.31 31.48
CA GLU A 160 -26.98 26.32 32.93
C GLU A 160 -27.82 27.35 33.70
N LYS A 161 -28.46 28.31 33.01
CA LYS A 161 -29.34 29.30 33.65
C LYS A 161 -30.72 28.73 33.97
N ASN A 162 -31.14 27.70 33.25
CA ASN A 162 -32.50 27.17 33.36
C ASN A 162 -32.56 25.66 33.65
N THR A 163 -31.43 24.97 33.60
CA THR A 163 -31.30 23.52 33.84
C THR A 163 -30.00 23.26 34.60
N GLU A 164 -30.01 22.38 35.60
CA GLU A 164 -28.80 22.05 36.35
C GLU A 164 -28.01 20.97 35.60
N LEU A 165 -27.00 21.39 34.83
CA LEU A 165 -26.17 20.50 34.02
C LEU A 165 -24.96 19.99 34.82
N THR A 166 -24.95 18.70 35.11
CA THR A 166 -23.86 18.07 35.87
C THR A 166 -22.89 17.33 34.96
N LYS A 167 -21.61 17.25 35.39
CA LYS A 167 -20.54 16.58 34.62
C LYS A 167 -20.40 15.09 34.95
N HIS A 168 -21.35 14.52 35.69
CA HIS A 168 -21.33 13.11 36.02
C HIS A 168 -21.56 12.27 34.76
N GLY A 169 -20.85 11.15 34.64
CA GLY A 169 -21.01 10.21 33.55
C GLY A 169 -20.96 8.76 34.03
N GLY A 170 -21.30 7.83 33.14
CA GLY A 170 -21.19 6.40 33.40
C GLY A 170 -21.91 5.95 34.67
N ASN A 171 -21.23 5.13 35.47
CA ASN A 171 -21.78 4.60 36.73
C ASN A 171 -22.08 5.67 37.78
N ALA A 172 -21.36 6.80 37.78
CA ALA A 172 -21.63 7.89 38.73
C ALA A 172 -22.98 8.54 38.43
N ALA A 173 -23.25 8.88 37.17
CA ALA A 173 -24.55 9.39 36.74
C ALA A 173 -25.67 8.39 37.01
N ALA A 174 -25.45 7.10 36.70
CA ALA A 174 -26.44 6.05 36.97
C ALA A 174 -26.79 5.92 38.46
N ASN A 175 -25.78 5.96 39.35
CA ASN A 175 -26.00 5.89 40.79
C ASN A 175 -26.82 7.09 41.31
N LEU A 176 -26.49 8.29 40.86
CA LEU A 176 -27.20 9.51 41.26
C LEU A 176 -28.65 9.52 40.73
N LEU A 177 -28.87 9.04 39.50
CA LEU A 177 -30.21 8.92 38.93
C LEU A 177 -31.06 7.91 39.71
N ILE A 178 -30.53 6.72 40.00
CA ILE A 178 -31.24 5.68 40.78
C ILE A 178 -31.57 6.17 42.21
N LYS A 179 -30.69 6.97 42.82
CA LYS A 179 -30.94 7.58 44.14
C LYS A 179 -31.92 8.76 44.08
N GLY A 180 -32.26 9.25 42.89
CA GLY A 180 -33.11 10.42 42.73
C GLY A 180 -32.41 11.76 42.99
N GLU A 181 -31.08 11.76 43.01
CA GLU A 181 -30.23 12.95 43.09
C GLU A 181 -30.07 13.63 41.71
N LEU A 182 -30.37 12.91 40.63
CA LEU A 182 -30.58 13.43 39.28
C LEU A 182 -32.00 13.13 38.81
N ASP A 183 -32.47 13.93 37.86
CA ASP A 183 -33.78 13.75 37.23
C ASP A 183 -33.66 13.10 35.85
N ALA A 184 -32.54 13.38 35.15
CA ALA A 184 -32.17 12.71 33.92
C ALA A 184 -30.66 12.45 33.80
N ALA A 185 -30.30 11.43 33.03
CA ALA A 185 -28.93 11.15 32.62
C ALA A 185 -28.87 10.87 31.12
N MET A 186 -28.09 11.69 30.41
CA MET A 186 -27.75 11.49 29.01
C MET A 186 -26.52 10.61 28.92
N VAL A 187 -26.61 9.52 28.15
CA VAL A 187 -25.55 8.52 28.02
C VAL A 187 -25.46 8.08 26.57
N ILE A 188 -24.28 8.13 25.96
CA ILE A 188 -24.02 7.44 24.70
C ILE A 188 -23.31 6.13 25.02
N ALA A 189 -23.96 5.02 24.72
CA ALA A 189 -23.42 3.69 25.00
C ALA A 189 -24.08 2.62 24.13
N SER A 190 -23.34 1.52 23.91
CA SER A 190 -23.91 0.33 23.27
C SER A 190 -25.15 -0.18 24.02
N PRO A 191 -26.19 -0.67 23.32
CA PRO A 191 -27.35 -1.31 23.95
C PRO A 191 -26.96 -2.54 24.79
N ARG A 192 -25.82 -3.18 24.46
CA ARG A 192 -25.29 -4.33 25.21
C ARG A 192 -24.40 -3.92 26.38
N SER A 193 -24.23 -2.64 26.65
CA SER A 193 -23.40 -2.19 27.77
C SER A 193 -24.03 -2.57 29.11
N ALA A 194 -23.18 -2.91 30.08
CA ALA A 194 -23.61 -3.20 31.45
C ALA A 194 -24.32 -1.99 32.09
N LEU A 195 -23.93 -0.77 31.70
CA LEU A 195 -24.56 0.47 32.17
C LEU A 195 -26.01 0.60 31.69
N VAL A 196 -26.26 0.43 30.38
CA VAL A 196 -27.61 0.47 29.80
C VAL A 196 -28.46 -0.66 30.38
N SER A 197 -27.91 -1.86 30.44
CA SER A 197 -28.61 -3.03 31.01
C SER A 197 -29.03 -2.80 32.47
N ARG A 198 -28.16 -2.17 33.27
CA ARG A 198 -28.45 -1.82 34.66
C ARG A 198 -29.56 -0.77 34.77
N LEU A 199 -29.49 0.30 33.97
CA LEU A 199 -30.45 1.40 34.04
C LEU A 199 -31.84 0.97 33.54
N ILE A 200 -31.92 0.24 32.42
CA ILE A 200 -33.21 -0.25 31.87
C ILE A 200 -33.91 -1.21 32.84
N ARG A 201 -33.15 -2.00 33.61
CA ARG A 201 -33.70 -2.95 34.60
C ARG A 201 -33.92 -2.32 35.98
N SER A 202 -33.53 -1.06 36.19
CA SER A 202 -33.70 -0.40 37.49
C SER A 202 -35.15 0.05 37.66
N PRO A 203 -35.86 -0.38 38.73
CA PRO A 203 -37.19 0.14 39.02
C PRO A 203 -37.17 1.66 39.17
N GLY A 204 -38.20 2.35 38.70
CA GLY A 204 -38.24 3.80 38.78
C GLY A 204 -37.42 4.54 37.74
N ILE A 205 -36.89 3.85 36.71
CA ILE A 205 -36.13 4.45 35.61
C ILE A 205 -36.82 4.14 34.28
N SER A 206 -37.00 5.18 33.46
CA SER A 206 -37.52 5.08 32.09
C SER A 206 -36.52 5.65 31.08
N VAL A 207 -36.73 5.32 29.80
CA VAL A 207 -35.97 5.91 28.69
C VAL A 207 -36.92 6.84 27.93
N MET A 208 -36.47 8.07 27.71
CA MET A 208 -37.19 9.06 26.92
C MET A 208 -37.30 8.61 25.46
N ASN A 209 -38.50 8.74 24.89
CA ASN A 209 -38.74 8.57 23.46
C ASN A 209 -38.61 9.91 22.73
N PHE A 210 -37.77 10.00 21.70
CA PHE A 210 -37.55 11.23 20.95
C PHE A 210 -38.69 11.51 19.95
N ALA A 211 -39.76 12.17 20.41
CA ALA A 211 -40.91 12.50 19.56
C ALA A 211 -40.56 13.36 18.32
N ARG A 212 -39.48 14.14 18.37
CA ARG A 212 -39.01 15.03 17.29
C ARG A 212 -37.77 14.51 16.57
N HIS A 213 -37.52 13.20 16.59
CA HIS A 213 -36.30 12.61 16.03
C HIS A 213 -35.99 13.10 14.60
N GLU A 214 -36.97 13.14 13.68
CA GLU A 214 -36.76 13.61 12.30
C GLU A 214 -36.32 15.08 12.20
N ALA A 215 -36.78 15.93 13.13
CA ALA A 215 -36.37 17.32 13.15
C ALA A 215 -34.90 17.46 13.56
N TYR A 216 -34.42 16.63 14.49
CA TYR A 216 -33.02 16.62 14.89
C TYR A 216 -32.13 16.10 13.76
N THR A 217 -32.48 14.98 13.10
CA THR A 217 -31.66 14.40 12.02
C THR A 217 -31.59 15.31 10.77
N ARG A 218 -32.62 16.13 10.52
CA ARG A 218 -32.58 17.13 9.43
C ARG A 218 -31.73 18.36 9.76
N ARG A 219 -31.59 18.70 11.04
CA ARG A 219 -30.81 19.86 11.49
C ARG A 219 -29.36 19.52 11.76
N ASN A 220 -29.09 18.29 12.19
CA ASN A 220 -27.76 17.77 12.43
C ASN A 220 -27.57 16.47 11.64
N ARG A 221 -26.71 16.53 10.62
CA ARG A 221 -26.42 15.42 9.71
C ARG A 221 -25.63 14.28 10.37
N SER A 222 -24.98 14.55 11.49
CA SER A 222 -24.25 13.51 12.25
C SER A 222 -25.19 12.57 13.00
N LEU A 223 -26.45 12.99 13.22
CA LEU A 223 -27.44 12.22 13.95
C LEU A 223 -28.32 11.39 13.02
N SER A 224 -28.49 10.14 13.40
CA SER A 224 -29.47 9.21 12.84
C SER A 224 -30.60 8.95 13.83
N SER A 225 -31.75 8.55 13.30
CA SER A 225 -32.85 8.05 14.11
C SER A 225 -32.81 6.53 14.11
N VAL A 226 -32.84 5.94 15.30
CA VAL A 226 -32.84 4.49 15.47
C VAL A 226 -33.98 4.10 16.40
N THR A 227 -34.61 2.95 16.14
CA THR A 227 -35.69 2.43 16.98
C THR A 227 -35.17 1.23 17.74
N LEU A 228 -35.34 1.24 19.06
CA LEU A 228 -35.19 0.08 19.93
C LEU A 228 -36.56 -0.63 19.98
N PRO A 229 -36.68 -1.84 19.41
CA PRO A 229 -37.95 -2.55 19.43
C PRO A 229 -38.39 -2.94 20.84
N GLU A 230 -39.70 -3.07 21.04
CA GLU A 230 -40.30 -3.72 22.21
C GLU A 230 -39.62 -5.07 22.48
N GLY A 231 -39.30 -5.34 23.76
CA GLY A 231 -38.67 -6.60 24.20
C GLY A 231 -37.22 -6.82 23.73
N ALA A 232 -36.62 -5.88 22.99
CA ALA A 232 -35.31 -6.06 22.36
C ALA A 232 -34.13 -6.27 23.34
N ILE A 233 -34.27 -5.84 24.59
CA ILE A 233 -33.25 -6.00 25.64
C ILE A 233 -33.51 -7.27 26.45
N ASP A 234 -34.77 -7.55 26.77
CA ASP A 234 -35.19 -8.75 27.48
C ASP A 234 -36.62 -9.14 27.05
N LEU A 235 -36.75 -10.29 26.40
CA LEU A 235 -38.04 -10.79 25.92
C LEU A 235 -38.92 -11.37 27.05
N ASP A 236 -38.31 -11.89 28.11
CA ASP A 236 -39.05 -12.47 29.25
C ASP A 236 -39.71 -11.38 30.09
N GLN A 237 -38.98 -10.29 30.33
CA GLN A 237 -39.47 -9.13 31.09
C GLN A 237 -40.14 -8.06 30.23
N ASN A 238 -40.20 -8.27 28.90
CA ASN A 238 -40.63 -7.29 27.90
C ASN A 238 -39.96 -5.92 28.07
N LEU A 239 -38.63 -5.87 28.00
CA LEU A 239 -37.85 -4.65 28.12
C LEU A 239 -37.23 -4.26 26.77
N PRO A 240 -37.42 -3.02 26.28
CA PRO A 240 -38.41 -2.04 26.76
C PRO A 240 -39.85 -2.51 26.51
N PRO A 241 -40.85 -1.98 27.23
CA PRO A 241 -42.26 -2.37 27.08
C PRO A 241 -42.91 -1.87 25.79
N ASP A 242 -42.31 -0.87 25.14
CA ASP A 242 -42.77 -0.27 23.88
C ASP A 242 -41.56 0.02 22.99
N ASN A 243 -41.81 0.25 21.69
CA ASN A 243 -40.79 0.76 20.79
C ASN A 243 -40.30 2.15 21.23
N ILE A 244 -38.99 2.32 21.37
CA ILE A 244 -38.37 3.59 21.77
C ILE A 244 -37.56 4.15 20.61
N THR A 245 -37.86 5.37 20.17
CA THR A 245 -37.05 6.06 19.17
C THR A 245 -35.95 6.85 19.87
N LEU A 246 -34.72 6.59 19.47
CA LEU A 246 -33.51 7.23 19.97
C LEU A 246 -32.86 8.04 18.84
N LEU A 247 -32.05 9.03 19.24
CA LEU A 247 -31.06 9.63 18.36
C LEU A 247 -29.73 8.89 18.53
N ALA A 248 -28.99 8.73 17.45
CA ALA A 248 -27.70 8.09 17.47
C ALA A 248 -26.72 8.84 16.56
N PRO A 249 -25.67 9.48 17.10
CA PRO A 249 -24.49 9.76 16.29
C PRO A 249 -23.89 8.46 15.74
N THR A 250 -23.05 8.61 14.73
CA THR A 250 -22.37 7.48 14.10
C THR A 250 -20.89 7.51 14.41
N ALA A 251 -20.34 6.39 14.89
CA ALA A 251 -18.91 6.23 15.05
C ALA A 251 -18.25 6.16 13.68
N SER A 252 -17.15 6.87 13.49
CA SER A 252 -16.35 6.88 12.27
C SER A 252 -14.91 6.48 12.56
N LEU A 253 -14.28 5.80 11.59
CA LEU A 253 -12.85 5.60 11.57
C LEU A 253 -12.21 6.74 10.79
N VAL A 254 -11.36 7.52 11.45
CA VAL A 254 -10.73 8.72 10.87
C VAL A 254 -9.22 8.53 10.90
N THR A 255 -8.53 9.00 9.87
CA THR A 255 -7.08 8.96 9.77
C THR A 255 -6.56 10.31 9.31
N ARG A 256 -5.25 10.47 9.39
CA ARG A 256 -4.56 11.54 8.66
C ARG A 256 -4.62 11.24 7.16
N GLU A 257 -4.62 12.29 6.35
CA GLU A 257 -4.59 12.19 4.88
C GLU A 257 -3.31 11.50 4.37
N ASP A 258 -2.19 11.63 5.10
CA ASP A 258 -0.88 11.09 4.74
C ASP A 258 -0.67 9.61 5.13
N LEU A 259 -1.67 8.96 5.72
CA LEU A 259 -1.58 7.53 6.03
C LEU A 259 -1.44 6.72 4.73
N HIS A 260 -0.52 5.75 4.71
CA HIS A 260 -0.26 4.96 3.50
C HIS A 260 -1.57 4.31 2.98
N PRO A 261 -1.92 4.45 1.67
CA PRO A 261 -3.18 3.96 1.11
C PRO A 261 -3.47 2.48 1.41
N ALA A 262 -2.47 1.61 1.29
CA ALA A 262 -2.59 0.20 1.64
C ALA A 262 -3.09 -0.04 3.09
N LEU A 263 -2.66 0.77 4.06
CA LEU A 263 -3.17 0.68 5.43
C LEU A 263 -4.61 1.17 5.54
N MET A 264 -4.98 2.23 4.82
CA MET A 264 -6.37 2.68 4.73
C MET A 264 -7.28 1.56 4.21
N THR A 265 -6.91 0.91 3.10
CA THR A 265 -7.66 -0.23 2.54
C THR A 265 -7.78 -1.38 3.55
N LEU A 266 -6.69 -1.72 4.24
CA LEU A 266 -6.66 -2.79 5.22
C LEU A 266 -7.54 -2.46 6.45
N LEU A 267 -7.59 -1.19 6.87
CA LEU A 267 -8.46 -0.73 7.94
C LEU A 267 -9.93 -0.81 7.54
N VAL A 268 -10.29 -0.45 6.31
CA VAL A 268 -11.67 -0.60 5.79
C VAL A 268 -12.06 -2.08 5.67
N GLN A 269 -11.14 -2.95 5.24
CA GLN A 269 -11.34 -4.41 5.25
C GLN A 269 -11.61 -4.94 6.66
N THR A 270 -10.81 -4.48 7.62
CA THR A 270 -10.97 -4.85 9.03
C THR A 270 -12.30 -4.33 9.56
N ALA A 271 -12.68 -3.10 9.24
CA ALA A 271 -13.99 -2.54 9.58
C ALA A 271 -15.14 -3.38 9.04
N LYS A 272 -15.05 -3.87 7.81
CA LYS A 272 -16.07 -4.76 7.22
C LYS A 272 -16.19 -6.09 7.97
N LYS A 273 -15.08 -6.68 8.41
CA LYS A 273 -15.09 -7.91 9.22
C LYS A 273 -15.68 -7.69 10.61
N VAL A 274 -15.46 -6.52 11.21
CA VAL A 274 -15.88 -6.22 12.59
C VAL A 274 -17.32 -5.71 12.67
N HIS A 275 -17.75 -4.89 11.71
CA HIS A 275 -19.02 -4.16 11.76
C HIS A 275 -20.06 -4.65 10.74
N GLY A 276 -19.69 -5.57 9.85
CA GLY A 276 -20.53 -6.06 8.75
C GLY A 276 -21.76 -6.89 9.16
N ASP A 277 -21.73 -7.53 10.32
CA ASP A 277 -22.80 -8.45 10.75
C ASP A 277 -24.09 -7.73 11.16
N GLY A 278 -24.03 -6.41 11.37
CA GLY A 278 -25.14 -5.61 11.87
C GLY A 278 -25.34 -5.76 13.38
N GLY A 279 -26.50 -5.32 13.87
CA GLY A 279 -26.81 -5.34 15.29
C GLY A 279 -28.23 -4.89 15.58
N LEU A 280 -28.46 -4.46 16.82
CA LEU A 280 -29.79 -4.06 17.27
C LEU A 280 -30.34 -2.82 16.54
N PHE A 281 -29.44 -1.94 16.08
CA PHE A 281 -29.79 -0.68 15.43
C PHE A 281 -29.37 -0.63 13.95
N SER A 282 -28.73 -1.68 13.43
CA SER A 282 -28.20 -1.69 12.07
C SER A 282 -28.44 -3.03 11.39
N LYS A 283 -28.75 -2.98 10.09
CA LYS A 283 -28.95 -4.19 9.28
C LYS A 283 -27.59 -4.80 8.91
N PRO A 284 -27.53 -6.13 8.66
CA PRO A 284 -26.34 -6.75 8.09
C PRO A 284 -25.92 -6.04 6.79
N GLY A 285 -24.63 -5.76 6.64
CA GLY A 285 -24.06 -5.05 5.51
C GLY A 285 -24.31 -3.54 5.46
N GLN A 286 -24.99 -2.95 6.46
CA GLN A 286 -25.21 -1.50 6.53
C GLN A 286 -23.93 -0.73 6.87
N PHE A 287 -23.07 -1.32 7.71
CA PHE A 287 -21.77 -0.74 8.05
C PHE A 287 -20.64 -1.73 7.70
N PRO A 288 -19.42 -1.25 7.42
CA PRO A 288 -19.01 0.14 7.27
C PRO A 288 -19.68 0.84 6.07
N SER A 289 -19.89 2.16 6.14
CA SER A 289 -20.55 2.95 5.09
C SER A 289 -19.84 4.29 4.82
N SER A 290 -20.06 4.85 3.64
CA SER A 290 -19.68 6.23 3.30
C SER A 290 -20.74 7.25 3.74
N GLU A 291 -21.91 6.79 4.15
CA GLU A 291 -22.96 7.63 4.74
C GLU A 291 -22.59 8.02 6.18
N PHE A 292 -23.16 9.13 6.67
CA PHE A 292 -23.02 9.61 8.05
C PHE A 292 -21.59 9.96 8.49
N VAL A 293 -20.69 10.24 7.55
CA VAL A 293 -19.35 10.77 7.83
C VAL A 293 -19.35 12.29 7.83
N GLU A 294 -18.58 12.89 8.73
CA GLU A 294 -18.42 14.35 8.84
C GLU A 294 -17.10 14.86 8.25
N PHE A 295 -16.10 13.99 8.15
CA PHE A 295 -14.81 14.30 7.53
C PHE A 295 -14.82 13.96 6.05
N PRO A 296 -14.01 14.64 5.22
CA PRO A 296 -13.86 14.28 3.81
C PRO A 296 -13.38 12.83 3.67
N MET A 297 -13.79 12.17 2.60
CA MET A 297 -13.40 10.78 2.31
C MET A 297 -12.57 10.77 1.02
N SER A 298 -11.56 9.89 0.96
CA SER A 298 -10.81 9.69 -0.28
C SER A 298 -11.64 8.92 -1.30
N GLU A 299 -11.50 9.24 -2.59
CA GLU A 299 -12.22 8.55 -3.67
C GLU A 299 -11.99 7.03 -3.67
N GLU A 300 -10.80 6.59 -3.25
CA GLU A 300 -10.46 5.17 -3.16
C GLU A 300 -11.27 4.46 -2.09
N THR A 301 -11.41 5.08 -0.93
CA THR A 301 -12.21 4.57 0.19
C THR A 301 -13.69 4.49 -0.19
N GLU A 302 -14.22 5.55 -0.79
CA GLU A 302 -15.61 5.59 -1.23
C GLU A 302 -15.88 4.50 -2.28
N ARG A 303 -14.97 4.33 -3.25
CA ARG A 303 -15.05 3.27 -4.25
C ARG A 303 -14.99 1.88 -3.61
N TYR A 304 -14.12 1.69 -2.63
CA TYR A 304 -14.01 0.41 -1.92
C TYR A 304 -15.32 0.06 -1.19
N LEU A 305 -15.95 1.03 -0.53
CA LEU A 305 -17.20 0.81 0.19
C LEU A 305 -18.37 0.53 -0.77
N ARG A 306 -18.42 1.21 -1.92
CA ARG A 306 -19.48 1.05 -2.92
C ARG A 306 -19.32 -0.22 -3.76
N ASP A 307 -18.14 -0.42 -4.33
CA ASP A 307 -17.88 -1.43 -5.37
C ASP A 307 -17.15 -2.67 -4.82
N GLY A 308 -16.65 -2.60 -3.57
CA GLY A 308 -15.86 -3.63 -2.93
C GLY A 308 -14.37 -3.57 -3.28
N PRO A 309 -13.57 -4.56 -2.80
CA PRO A 309 -12.15 -4.65 -3.15
C PRO A 309 -11.95 -4.77 -4.65
N SER A 310 -10.86 -4.18 -5.17
CA SER A 310 -10.46 -4.36 -6.56
C SER A 310 -10.17 -5.84 -6.87
N PHE A 311 -10.21 -6.22 -8.16
CA PHE A 311 -10.00 -7.61 -8.59
C PHE A 311 -8.75 -8.26 -7.98
N LEU A 312 -7.66 -7.50 -7.84
CA LEU A 312 -6.42 -8.01 -7.24
C LEU A 312 -6.59 -8.30 -5.75
N HIS A 313 -7.26 -7.40 -5.00
CA HIS A 313 -7.53 -7.57 -3.57
C HIS A 313 -8.60 -8.63 -3.27
N GLN A 314 -9.39 -9.05 -4.26
CA GLN A 314 -10.33 -10.16 -4.10
C GLN A 314 -9.66 -11.53 -4.09
N ILE A 315 -8.57 -11.68 -4.84
CA ILE A 315 -7.92 -12.98 -5.09
C ILE A 315 -6.62 -13.11 -4.28
N LEU A 316 -5.94 -12.00 -4.03
CA LEU A 316 -4.61 -11.99 -3.43
C LEU A 316 -4.64 -11.50 -1.98
N PRO A 317 -3.84 -12.12 -1.09
CA PRO A 317 -3.57 -11.57 0.24
C PRO A 317 -3.01 -10.14 0.15
N PHE A 318 -3.20 -9.35 1.21
CA PHE A 318 -2.79 -7.95 1.28
C PHE A 318 -1.35 -7.71 0.78
N TRP A 319 -0.39 -8.48 1.31
CA TRP A 319 1.03 -8.34 0.94
C TRP A 319 1.29 -8.53 -0.57
N ALA A 320 0.55 -9.43 -1.21
CA ALA A 320 0.74 -9.77 -2.62
C ALA A 320 0.13 -8.69 -3.52
N ALA A 321 -1.06 -8.18 -3.15
CA ALA A 321 -1.68 -7.07 -3.86
C ALA A 321 -0.79 -5.81 -3.83
N THR A 322 -0.28 -5.44 -2.65
CA THR A 322 0.65 -4.31 -2.51
C THR A 322 1.94 -4.52 -3.31
N MET A 323 2.47 -5.74 -3.37
CA MET A 323 3.68 -6.02 -4.15
C MET A 323 3.45 -5.89 -5.66
N ILE A 324 2.29 -6.32 -6.15
CA ILE A 324 1.93 -6.20 -7.57
C ILE A 324 1.74 -4.74 -7.97
N ASP A 325 1.07 -3.92 -7.14
CA ASP A 325 0.91 -2.51 -7.46
C ASP A 325 2.26 -1.78 -7.55
N ARG A 326 3.24 -2.14 -6.69
CA ARG A 326 4.62 -1.67 -6.84
C ARG A 326 5.30 -2.17 -8.12
N LEU A 327 5.12 -3.45 -8.46
CA LEU A 327 5.71 -4.04 -9.66
C LEU A 327 5.21 -3.36 -10.93
N LYS A 328 3.93 -2.98 -10.99
CA LYS A 328 3.36 -2.28 -12.17
C LYS A 328 4.10 -0.98 -12.49
N VAL A 329 4.42 -0.18 -11.47
CA VAL A 329 5.19 1.07 -11.66
C VAL A 329 6.61 0.78 -12.14
N MET A 330 7.23 -0.30 -11.63
CA MET A 330 8.56 -0.73 -12.04
C MET A 330 8.63 -1.38 -13.44
N LEU A 331 7.49 -1.79 -14.03
CA LEU A 331 7.46 -2.34 -15.39
C LEU A 331 7.83 -1.29 -16.43
N LEU A 332 7.48 -0.02 -16.24
CA LEU A 332 7.75 1.04 -17.22
C LEU A 332 9.28 1.25 -17.46
N PRO A 333 10.13 1.39 -16.41
CA PRO A 333 11.59 1.36 -16.53
C PRO A 333 12.12 0.08 -17.15
N LEU A 334 11.55 -1.07 -16.78
CA LEU A 334 12.02 -2.36 -17.25
C LEU A 334 11.80 -2.50 -18.76
N VAL A 335 10.63 -2.07 -19.26
CA VAL A 335 10.33 -2.07 -20.69
C VAL A 335 11.21 -1.07 -21.44
N THR A 336 11.43 0.14 -20.88
CA THR A 336 12.35 1.13 -21.45
C THR A 336 13.81 0.66 -21.45
N LEU A 337 14.20 -0.25 -20.54
CA LEU A 337 15.51 -0.91 -20.51
C LEU A 337 15.62 -2.03 -21.54
N ILE A 338 14.60 -2.90 -21.63
CA ILE A 338 14.61 -4.05 -22.53
C ILE A 338 14.70 -3.59 -23.99
N TYR A 339 14.06 -2.48 -24.35
CA TYR A 339 14.05 -1.97 -25.71
C TYR A 339 15.45 -1.66 -26.31
N PRO A 340 16.31 -0.84 -25.70
CA PRO A 340 17.67 -0.61 -26.20
C PRO A 340 18.54 -1.86 -26.12
N LEU A 341 18.42 -2.67 -25.06
CA LEU A 341 19.14 -3.95 -24.95
C LEU A 341 18.79 -4.88 -26.11
N ALA A 342 17.51 -5.02 -26.44
CA ALA A 342 17.03 -5.83 -27.56
C ALA A 342 17.56 -5.31 -28.91
N LYS A 343 17.78 -4.00 -29.07
CA LYS A 343 18.40 -3.42 -30.28
C LYS A 343 19.92 -3.59 -30.34
N ILE A 344 20.61 -3.58 -29.21
CA ILE A 344 22.09 -3.61 -29.14
C ILE A 344 22.63 -5.05 -29.13
N LEU A 345 21.89 -6.00 -28.56
CA LEU A 345 22.36 -7.38 -28.39
C LEU A 345 22.58 -8.11 -29.75
N PRO A 346 21.67 -8.05 -30.74
CA PRO A 346 21.87 -8.71 -32.03
C PRO A 346 23.09 -8.19 -32.83
N PRO A 347 23.32 -6.88 -33.02
CA PRO A 347 24.46 -6.39 -33.79
C PRO A 347 25.79 -6.61 -33.06
N THR A 348 25.83 -6.53 -31.73
CA THR A 348 27.07 -6.81 -30.97
C THR A 348 27.45 -8.28 -31.01
N TYR A 349 26.46 -9.18 -30.99
CA TYR A 349 26.67 -10.61 -31.21
C TYR A 349 27.21 -10.87 -32.63
N LYS A 350 26.57 -10.31 -33.65
CA LYS A 350 27.02 -10.39 -35.06
C LYS A 350 28.46 -9.93 -35.22
N TRP A 351 28.80 -8.74 -34.71
CA TRP A 351 30.14 -8.17 -34.79
C TRP A 351 31.19 -9.05 -34.10
N ARG A 352 30.88 -9.65 -32.94
CA ARG A 352 31.81 -10.54 -32.24
C ARG A 352 32.13 -11.79 -33.08
N VAL A 353 31.13 -12.35 -33.76
CA VAL A 353 31.29 -13.50 -34.65
C VAL A 353 32.09 -13.12 -35.90
N GLU A 354 31.73 -12.02 -36.56
CA GLU A 354 32.42 -11.54 -37.77
C GLU A 354 33.88 -11.15 -37.50
N ASN A 355 34.18 -10.49 -36.38
CA ASN A 355 35.57 -10.16 -36.02
C ASN A 355 36.44 -11.39 -35.77
N ARG A 356 35.86 -12.47 -35.23
CA ARG A 356 36.58 -13.72 -35.03
C ARG A 356 37.00 -14.32 -36.37
N ILE A 357 36.16 -14.18 -37.40
CA ILE A 357 36.45 -14.60 -38.79
C ILE A 357 37.46 -13.64 -39.44
N TYR A 358 37.28 -12.32 -39.29
CA TYR A 358 38.13 -11.29 -39.92
C TYR A 358 39.59 -11.35 -39.46
N ARG A 359 39.86 -11.71 -38.20
CA ARG A 359 41.24 -11.87 -37.70
C ARG A 359 42.04 -12.86 -38.55
N TRP A 360 41.45 -14.00 -38.88
CA TRP A 360 42.10 -15.00 -39.72
C TRP A 360 42.25 -14.56 -41.18
N TYR A 361 41.28 -13.81 -41.71
CA TYR A 361 41.43 -13.17 -43.03
C TYR A 361 42.64 -12.23 -43.08
N LYS A 362 42.86 -11.45 -42.02
CA LYS A 362 44.01 -10.55 -41.93
C LYS A 362 45.33 -11.35 -41.90
N ASP A 363 45.41 -12.36 -41.05
CA ASP A 363 46.59 -13.22 -40.93
C ASP A 363 46.90 -13.93 -42.27
N LEU A 364 45.87 -14.35 -43.01
CA LEU A 364 46.00 -14.96 -44.33
C LEU A 364 46.46 -13.95 -45.40
N HIS A 365 45.95 -12.72 -45.36
CA HIS A 365 46.36 -11.67 -46.29
C HIS A 365 47.82 -11.25 -46.07
N GLU A 366 48.30 -11.18 -44.82
CA GLU A 366 49.71 -10.94 -44.51
C GLU A 366 50.60 -12.02 -45.14
N ILE A 367 50.19 -13.30 -45.09
CA ILE A 367 50.89 -14.41 -45.76
C ILE A 367 50.90 -14.23 -47.29
N GLU A 368 49.81 -13.78 -47.91
CA GLU A 368 49.79 -13.52 -49.36
C GLU A 368 50.75 -12.38 -49.76
N VAL A 369 50.82 -11.32 -48.97
CA VAL A 369 51.72 -10.18 -49.20
C VAL A 369 53.18 -10.62 -49.05
N GLU A 370 53.51 -11.37 -47.99
CA GLU A 370 54.84 -11.94 -47.78
C GLU A 370 55.22 -12.94 -48.91
N ALA A 371 54.25 -13.71 -49.41
CA ALA A 371 54.45 -14.63 -50.52
C ALA A 371 54.72 -13.92 -51.86
N ALA A 372 54.08 -12.76 -52.08
CA ALA A 372 54.28 -11.94 -53.28
C ALA A 372 55.69 -11.29 -53.33
N ALA A 373 56.35 -11.14 -52.19
CA ALA A 373 57.69 -10.53 -52.07
C ALA A 373 58.86 -11.45 -52.50
N LYS A 374 58.58 -12.56 -53.20
CA LYS A 374 59.56 -13.56 -53.67
C LYS A 374 60.45 -14.12 -52.54
N PRO A 375 59.86 -14.86 -51.59
CA PRO A 375 60.55 -15.37 -50.42
C PRO A 375 61.67 -16.37 -50.75
N SER A 376 62.69 -16.40 -49.89
CA SER A 376 63.73 -17.43 -49.87
C SER A 376 63.15 -18.81 -49.53
N ALA A 377 63.90 -19.89 -49.79
CA ALA A 377 63.42 -21.26 -49.53
C ALA A 377 63.05 -21.52 -48.05
N THR A 378 63.72 -20.83 -47.13
CA THR A 378 63.43 -20.86 -45.68
C THR A 378 62.15 -20.10 -45.33
N GLU A 379 61.95 -18.92 -45.91
CA GLU A 379 60.74 -18.10 -45.72
C GLU A 379 59.51 -18.78 -46.32
N LEU A 380 59.64 -19.39 -47.50
CA LEU A 380 58.56 -20.15 -48.13
C LEU A 380 58.12 -21.35 -47.27
N LYS A 381 59.07 -22.02 -46.59
CA LYS A 381 58.75 -23.11 -45.67
C LYS A 381 58.02 -22.60 -44.42
N ALA A 382 58.42 -21.45 -43.89
CA ALA A 382 57.75 -20.81 -42.76
C ALA A 382 56.33 -20.33 -43.10
N LEU A 383 56.13 -19.77 -44.29
CA LEU A 383 54.80 -19.36 -44.78
C LEU A 383 53.85 -20.55 -44.93
N LYS A 384 54.32 -21.67 -45.50
CA LYS A 384 53.52 -22.90 -45.61
C LYS A 384 53.11 -23.45 -44.25
N ALA A 385 54.03 -23.46 -43.28
CA ALA A 385 53.72 -23.88 -41.92
C ALA A 385 52.69 -22.97 -41.23
N ARG A 386 52.76 -21.64 -41.44
CA ARG A 386 51.75 -20.69 -40.92
C ARG A 386 50.35 -20.95 -41.50
N VAL A 387 50.25 -21.27 -42.79
CA VAL A 387 48.96 -21.62 -43.42
C VAL A 387 48.39 -22.93 -42.83
N GLU A 388 49.22 -23.95 -42.63
CA GLU A 388 48.80 -25.21 -41.99
C GLU A 388 48.32 -25.00 -40.55
N THR A 389 48.96 -24.11 -39.78
CA THR A 389 48.49 -23.74 -38.44
C THR A 389 47.12 -23.07 -38.49
N ILE A 390 46.90 -22.13 -39.41
CA ILE A 390 45.61 -21.45 -39.59
C ILE A 390 44.52 -22.47 -39.99
N GLU A 391 44.82 -23.39 -40.91
CA GLU A 391 43.88 -24.44 -41.35
C GLU A 391 43.44 -25.32 -40.18
N ASN A 392 44.38 -25.78 -39.35
CA ASN A 392 44.08 -26.60 -38.17
C ASN A 392 43.26 -25.83 -37.13
N ASP A 393 43.61 -24.57 -36.86
CA ASP A 393 42.90 -23.74 -35.87
C ASP A 393 41.46 -23.39 -36.33
N LEU A 394 41.17 -23.43 -37.64
CA LEU A 394 39.84 -23.19 -38.20
C LEU A 394 38.89 -24.39 -38.08
N VAL A 395 39.39 -25.60 -37.79
CA VAL A 395 38.55 -26.81 -37.62
C VAL A 395 37.72 -26.73 -36.33
N ASP A 396 38.27 -26.15 -35.26
CA ASP A 396 37.63 -26.13 -33.94
C ASP A 396 36.67 -24.94 -33.73
N ILE A 397 36.58 -24.02 -34.70
CA ILE A 397 35.75 -22.83 -34.57
C ILE A 397 34.28 -23.17 -34.83
N HIS A 398 33.52 -23.27 -33.75
CA HIS A 398 32.06 -23.39 -33.81
C HIS A 398 31.41 -22.00 -34.04
N VAL A 399 30.76 -21.85 -35.20
CA VAL A 399 29.99 -20.65 -35.57
C VAL A 399 28.53 -21.05 -35.82
N PRO A 400 27.53 -20.29 -35.35
CA PRO A 400 26.12 -20.57 -35.64
C PRO A 400 25.84 -20.60 -37.15
N LEU A 401 24.87 -21.42 -37.57
CA LEU A 401 24.48 -21.61 -38.98
C LEU A 401 24.23 -20.29 -39.74
N SER A 402 23.68 -19.28 -39.07
CA SER A 402 23.42 -17.95 -39.66
C SER A 402 24.68 -17.18 -40.08
N TYR A 403 25.87 -17.59 -39.62
CA TYR A 403 27.16 -16.98 -39.95
C TYR A 403 28.14 -17.98 -40.57
N ALA A 404 27.68 -19.18 -40.93
CA ALA A 404 28.52 -20.24 -41.47
C ALA A 404 29.13 -19.90 -42.83
N SER A 405 28.45 -19.09 -43.67
CA SER A 405 28.95 -18.67 -44.98
C SER A 405 30.32 -18.00 -44.91
N GLY A 406 30.51 -17.06 -43.97
CA GLY A 406 31.80 -16.36 -43.80
C GLY A 406 32.94 -17.28 -43.35
N LEU A 407 32.64 -18.38 -42.66
CA LEU A 407 33.64 -19.40 -42.31
C LEU A 407 34.00 -20.28 -43.51
N TYR A 408 33.01 -20.63 -44.35
CA TYR A 408 33.25 -21.39 -45.58
C TYR A 408 34.06 -20.60 -46.61
N ASP A 409 33.76 -19.30 -46.78
CA ASP A 409 34.53 -18.41 -47.66
C ASP A 409 35.99 -18.29 -47.22
N LEU A 410 36.23 -18.20 -45.90
CA LEU A 410 37.57 -18.17 -45.34
C LEU A 410 38.34 -19.47 -45.63
N LYS A 411 37.70 -20.63 -45.44
CA LYS A 411 38.31 -21.94 -45.76
C LYS A 411 38.69 -22.04 -47.24
N SER A 412 37.79 -21.62 -48.13
CA SER A 412 38.04 -21.56 -49.57
C SER A 412 39.24 -20.66 -49.93
N HIS A 413 39.37 -19.50 -49.27
CA HIS A 413 40.53 -18.63 -49.45
C HIS A 413 41.84 -19.25 -48.93
N VAL A 414 41.81 -19.96 -47.80
CA VAL A 414 42.98 -20.69 -47.27
C VAL A 414 43.48 -21.72 -48.30
N ASP A 415 42.56 -22.49 -48.90
CA ASP A 415 42.87 -23.46 -49.96
C ASP A 415 43.53 -22.78 -51.18
N GLY A 416 43.00 -21.63 -51.60
CA GLY A 416 43.55 -20.85 -52.71
C GLY A 416 44.97 -20.33 -52.43
N VAL A 417 45.25 -19.84 -51.22
CA VAL A 417 46.58 -19.37 -50.81
C VAL A 417 47.57 -20.54 -50.74
N ARG A 418 47.14 -21.68 -50.19
CA ARG A 418 47.93 -22.92 -50.14
C ARG A 418 48.36 -23.35 -51.55
N GLU A 419 47.44 -23.32 -52.50
CA GLU A 419 47.73 -23.67 -53.89
C GLU A 419 48.73 -22.69 -54.53
N LYS A 420 48.55 -21.38 -54.34
CA LYS A 420 49.49 -20.34 -54.80
C LYS A 420 50.89 -20.54 -54.23
N LEU A 421 51.02 -20.77 -52.92
CA LEU A 421 52.29 -21.07 -52.25
C LEU A 421 52.94 -22.37 -52.75
N GLY A 422 52.12 -23.34 -53.21
CA GLY A 422 52.58 -24.57 -53.86
C GLY A 422 53.22 -24.33 -55.24
N ARG A 423 52.75 -23.31 -55.97
CA ARG A 423 53.22 -22.96 -57.32
C ARG A 423 54.49 -22.08 -57.32
N ILE A 424 54.83 -21.44 -56.21
CA ILE A 424 56.05 -20.62 -56.07
C ILE A 424 57.30 -21.54 -56.03
N LYS A 425 58.14 -21.47 -57.07
CA LYS A 425 59.45 -22.15 -57.11
C LYS A 425 60.51 -21.25 -56.45
N PRO A 426 61.24 -21.73 -55.42
CA PRO A 426 62.27 -20.93 -54.77
C PRO A 426 63.42 -20.61 -55.74
N PRO A 427 64.08 -19.44 -55.62
CA PRO A 427 65.23 -19.12 -56.45
C PRO A 427 66.35 -20.16 -56.24
N ARG A 428 66.87 -20.70 -57.35
CA ARG A 428 67.95 -21.70 -57.37
C ARG A 428 69.18 -21.15 -56.63
N LYS A 429 69.68 -21.88 -55.63
CA LYS A 429 70.98 -21.63 -55.00
C LYS A 429 72.09 -21.66 -56.08
N PRO A 430 73.05 -20.71 -56.09
CA PRO A 430 74.27 -20.89 -56.88
C PRO A 430 75.09 -22.05 -56.31
N SER A 431 75.48 -23.00 -57.17
CA SER A 431 76.26 -24.18 -56.75
C SER A 431 77.66 -23.77 -56.31
N SER A 432 78.02 -24.15 -55.08
CA SER A 432 79.38 -24.15 -54.57
C SER A 432 80.27 -25.07 -55.42
N LYS A 433 81.25 -24.51 -56.16
CA LYS A 433 82.38 -25.28 -56.69
C LYS A 433 83.38 -25.54 -55.56
N GLN A 434 83.56 -26.80 -55.18
CA GLN A 434 84.65 -27.28 -54.32
C GLN A 434 85.91 -27.60 -55.16
N PRO A 435 87.12 -27.57 -54.57
CA PRO A 435 88.39 -27.40 -55.27
C PRO A 435 89.04 -28.72 -55.70
N SER A 436 89.66 -28.73 -56.89
CA SER A 436 90.53 -29.82 -57.35
C SER A 436 91.98 -29.61 -56.90
N LYS A 437 92.50 -30.58 -56.15
CA LYS A 437 93.87 -30.71 -55.61
C LYS A 437 94.95 -30.93 -56.71
N PRO A 438 96.26 -30.81 -56.36
CA PRO A 438 97.36 -30.52 -57.29
C PRO A 438 98.11 -31.77 -57.80
N ARG A 439 98.87 -31.64 -58.91
CA ARG A 439 99.91 -32.62 -59.28
C ARG A 439 101.15 -31.98 -59.93
N ALA A 440 102.20 -31.96 -59.12
CA ALA A 440 103.65 -32.12 -59.34
C ALA A 440 104.36 -31.72 -60.67
N LYS A 441 105.48 -30.99 -60.45
CA LYS A 441 106.65 -30.71 -61.30
C LYS A 441 107.37 -31.95 -61.88
N LYS A 442 108.01 -31.76 -63.03
CA LYS A 442 109.40 -32.14 -63.47
C LYS A 442 109.42 -31.99 -65.01
N THR A 443 110.37 -31.37 -65.69
CA THR A 443 111.82 -31.14 -65.52
C THR A 443 112.21 -29.90 -66.29
#